data_AF-A0A7S0SVX5-F1
#
_entry.id   AF-A0A7S0SVX5-F1
#
_cell.length_a   1.000
_cell.length_b   1.000
_cell.length_c   1.000
_cell.angle_alpha   90.00
_cell.angle_beta   90.00
_cell.angle_gamma   90.00
#
_symmetry.space_group_name_H-M   'P 1'
#
loop_
_entity.id
_entity.type
_entity.pdbx_description
1 polymer ?
#
loop_
_entity_poly.entity_id
_entity_poly.type
_entity_poly.pdbx_seq_one_letter_code
_entity_poly.pdbx_strand_id
1 'polypeptide(L)'
;LWFILACNVIAAPLMVVAVLVDDRRAAIFLSAAVVALFMVMVGPPGAIVQSLVPNRMRATAAGFFAVLANLVGGSLGPLCIGYLSDRLRGTHGDESIRYALAWSMLFCVWGQVHWFLASRAMPGDVVEGVKSAP
;
A
#
# COMPACT_ATOMS: atom_id res chain seq x y z
N LEU A 1 13.67 -4.56 0.76
CA LEU A 1 12.47 -4.94 -0.02
C LEU A 1 11.67 -6.05 0.68
N TRP A 2 12.29 -7.20 0.97
CA TRP A 2 11.66 -8.31 1.72
C TRP A 2 11.04 -7.93 3.07
N PHE A 3 11.74 -7.13 3.88
CA PHE A 3 11.20 -6.60 5.15
C PHE A 3 9.89 -5.82 4.95
N ILE A 4 9.83 -4.99 3.91
CA ILE A 4 8.67 -4.13 3.62
C ILE A 4 7.48 -4.97 3.16
N LEU A 5 7.72 -5.96 2.28
CA LEU A 5 6.71 -6.92 1.84
C LEU A 5 6.15 -7.69 3.04
N ALA A 6 7.01 -8.19 3.94
CA ALA A 6 6.59 -8.91 5.13
C ALA A 6 5.72 -8.04 6.05
N CYS A 7 6.13 -6.80 6.35
CA CYS A 7 5.34 -5.86 7.17
C CYS A 7 3.93 -5.64 6.59
N ASN A 8 3.81 -5.50 5.27
CA ASN A 8 2.51 -5.21 4.65
C ASN A 8 1.63 -6.44 4.47
N VAL A 9 2.23 -7.61 4.22
CA VAL A 9 1.50 -8.87 4.21
C VAL A 9 0.91 -9.17 5.59
N ILE A 10 1.60 -8.78 6.67
CA ILE A 10 1.08 -8.88 8.05
C ILE A 10 0.03 -7.79 8.35
N ALA A 11 0.20 -6.58 7.82
CA ALA A 11 -0.74 -5.48 8.03
C ALA A 11 -2.14 -5.77 7.44
N ALA A 12 -2.22 -6.48 6.31
CA ALA A 12 -3.50 -6.80 5.67
C ALA A 12 -4.46 -7.63 6.53
N PRO A 13 -4.10 -8.82 7.08
CA PRO A 13 -4.96 -9.57 7.98
C PRO A 13 -5.19 -8.83 9.30
N LEU A 14 -4.20 -8.07 9.78
CA LEU A 14 -4.36 -7.27 10.99
C LEU A 14 -5.42 -6.18 10.83
N MET A 15 -5.55 -5.58 9.64
CA MET A 15 -6.60 -4.62 9.32
C MET A 15 -7.98 -5.26 9.29
N VAL A 16 -8.11 -6.48 8.77
CA VAL A 16 -9.39 -7.23 8.82
C VAL A 16 -9.80 -7.46 10.27
N VAL A 17 -8.87 -7.87 11.13
CA VAL A 17 -9.13 -8.04 12.57
C VAL A 17 -9.48 -6.71 13.24
N ALA A 18 -8.76 -5.64 12.92
CA ALA A 18 -8.99 -4.30 13.49
C ALA A 18 -10.40 -3.78 13.17
N VAL A 19 -10.87 -4.04 11.95
CA VAL A 19 -12.16 -3.58 11.45
C VAL A 19 -13.31 -4.45 11.98
N LEU A 20 -13.09 -5.75 12.24
CA LEU A 20 -14.13 -6.66 12.74
C LEU A 20 -14.25 -6.71 14.27
N VAL A 21 -13.31 -6.12 15.01
CA VAL A 21 -13.36 -6.08 16.48
C VAL A 21 -14.46 -5.10 16.96
N ASP A 22 -15.30 -5.55 17.89
CA ASP A 22 -16.39 -4.71 18.42
C ASP A 22 -15.93 -3.78 19.57
N ASP A 23 -14.78 -4.06 20.19
CA ASP A 23 -14.19 -3.18 21.20
C ASP A 23 -13.50 -1.96 20.55
N ARG A 24 -14.02 -0.77 20.85
CA ARG A 24 -13.53 0.50 20.34
C ARG A 24 -12.06 0.76 20.67
N ARG A 25 -11.60 0.40 21.87
CA ARG A 25 -10.20 0.64 22.27
C ARG A 25 -9.26 -0.26 21.48
N ALA A 26 -9.57 -1.55 21.41
CA ALA A 26 -8.83 -2.50 20.59
C ALA A 26 -8.80 -2.09 19.11
N ALA A 27 -9.92 -1.66 18.53
CA ALA A 27 -10.00 -1.19 17.14
C ALA A 27 -9.02 -0.04 16.86
N ILE A 28 -8.96 0.96 17.75
CA ILE A 28 -8.05 2.11 17.61
C ILE A 28 -6.59 1.68 17.67
N PHE A 29 -6.20 0.87 18.66
CA PHE A 29 -4.81 0.42 18.81
C PHE A 29 -4.36 -0.46 17.64
N LEU A 30 -5.22 -1.38 17.19
CA LEU A 30 -4.93 -2.25 16.05
C LEU A 30 -4.83 -1.42 14.76
N SER A 31 -5.74 -0.47 14.53
CA SER A 31 -5.68 0.41 13.36
C SER A 31 -4.42 1.27 13.36
N ALA A 32 -4.01 1.80 14.52
CA ALA A 32 -2.76 2.55 14.64
C ALA A 32 -1.53 1.67 14.31
N ALA A 33 -1.51 0.43 14.79
CA ALA A 33 -0.45 -0.53 14.47
C ALA A 33 -0.41 -0.86 12.96
N VAL A 34 -1.58 -1.05 12.33
CA VAL A 34 -1.69 -1.26 10.88
C VAL A 34 -1.13 -0.07 10.11
N VAL A 35 -1.52 1.15 10.47
CA VAL A 35 -1.02 2.37 9.81
C VAL A 35 0.50 2.49 9.97
N ALA A 36 1.04 2.22 11.16
CA ALA A 36 2.48 2.25 11.40
C ALA A 36 3.24 1.25 10.52
N LEU A 37 2.73 0.02 10.37
CA LEU A 37 3.29 -0.98 9.46
C LEU A 37 3.21 -0.57 8.00
N PHE A 38 2.11 0.06 7.60
CA PHE A 38 1.89 0.51 6.22
C PHE A 38 2.81 1.68 5.84
N MET A 39 3.11 2.58 6.79
CA MET A 39 3.99 3.73 6.57
C MET A 39 5.42 3.34 6.17
N VAL A 40 5.86 2.11 6.45
CA VAL A 40 7.15 1.57 5.98
C VAL A 40 7.26 1.57 4.44
N MET A 41 6.13 1.48 3.72
CA MET A 41 6.12 1.51 2.25
C MET A 41 6.22 2.92 1.65
N VAL A 42 6.16 4.01 2.41
CA VAL A 42 6.04 5.36 1.82
C VAL A 42 7.32 5.81 1.10
N GLY A 43 8.49 5.56 1.70
CA GLY A 43 9.79 6.02 1.15
C GLY A 43 10.40 5.13 0.05
N PRO A 44 10.50 3.80 0.24
CA PRO A 44 11.29 2.93 -0.63
C PRO A 44 10.88 2.91 -2.12
N PRO A 45 9.58 2.87 -2.47
CA PRO A 45 9.12 2.97 -3.86
C PRO A 45 9.67 4.18 -4.61
N GLY A 46 9.60 5.36 -3.99
CA GLY A 46 10.06 6.59 -4.60
C GLY A 46 11.57 6.58 -4.83
N ALA A 47 12.34 6.04 -3.87
CA ALA A 47 13.79 5.90 -4.00
C ALA A 47 14.19 4.94 -5.13
N ILE A 48 13.49 3.81 -5.26
CA ILE A 48 13.73 2.83 -6.34
C ILE A 48 13.44 3.45 -7.72
N VAL A 49 12.31 4.14 -7.87
CA VAL A 49 11.99 4.80 -9.15
C VAL A 49 13.04 5.85 -9.51
N GLN A 50 13.55 6.60 -8.53
CA GLN A 50 14.59 7.61 -8.76
C GLN A 50 15.98 7.01 -9.02
N SER A 51 16.27 5.80 -8.55
CA SER A 51 17.55 5.12 -8.83
C SER A 51 17.58 4.48 -10.23
N LEU A 52 16.42 4.17 -10.80
CA LEU A 52 16.28 3.61 -12.15
C LEU A 52 16.43 4.65 -13.28
N VAL A 53 16.43 5.94 -12.96
CA VAL A 53 16.51 7.03 -13.94
C VAL A 53 17.81 7.84 -13.78
N PRO A 54 18.34 8.44 -14.87
CA PRO A 54 19.48 9.34 -14.78
C PRO A 54 19.18 10.57 -13.91
N ASN A 55 20.21 11.13 -13.26
CA ASN A 55 20.08 12.27 -12.33
C ASN A 55 19.24 13.44 -12.88
N ARG A 56 19.41 13.80 -14.16
CA ARG A 56 18.67 14.90 -14.81
C ARG A 56 17.14 14.66 -14.89
N MET A 57 16.69 13.42 -14.78
CA MET A 57 15.28 13.02 -14.89
C MET A 57 14.63 12.68 -13.54
N ARG A 58 15.39 12.71 -12.43
CA ARG A 58 14.87 12.33 -11.10
C ARG A 58 13.69 13.18 -10.66
N ALA A 59 13.72 14.49 -10.91
CA ALA A 59 12.62 15.38 -10.58
C ALA A 59 11.33 15.02 -11.35
N THR A 60 11.45 14.76 -12.66
CA THR A 60 10.32 14.34 -13.49
C THR A 60 9.78 12.98 -13.07
N ALA A 61 10.65 12.01 -12.80
CA ALA A 61 10.25 10.67 -12.36
C ALA A 61 9.56 10.71 -11.00
N ALA A 62 10.07 11.49 -10.04
CA ALA A 62 9.45 11.68 -8.74
C ALA A 62 8.07 12.36 -8.85
N GLY A 63 7.95 13.41 -9.67
CA GLY A 63 6.68 14.07 -9.93
C GLY A 63 5.65 13.14 -10.58
N PHE A 64 6.05 12.39 -11.61
CA PHE A 64 5.18 11.43 -12.27
C PHE A 64 4.73 10.31 -11.32
N PHE A 65 5.65 9.75 -10.53
CA PHE A 65 5.33 8.77 -9.51
C PHE A 65 4.34 9.33 -8.48
N ALA A 66 4.56 10.57 -8.00
CA ALA A 66 3.67 11.22 -7.05
C ALA A 66 2.28 11.46 -7.64
N VAL A 67 2.17 11.88 -8.91
CA VAL A 67 0.88 12.04 -9.60
C VAL A 67 0.13 10.72 -9.67
N LEU A 68 0.80 9.64 -10.09
CA LEU A 68 0.18 8.31 -10.15
C LEU A 68 -0.24 7.81 -8.77
N ALA A 69 0.60 7.98 -7.76
CA ALA A 69 0.31 7.57 -6.39
C ALA A 69 -0.93 8.31 -5.82
N ASN A 70 -1.02 9.61 -6.04
CA ASN A 70 -2.14 10.42 -5.53
C ASN A 70 -3.43 10.22 -6.36
N LEU A 71 -3.32 10.05 -7.67
CA LEU A 71 -4.48 9.84 -8.53
C LEU A 71 -5.06 8.43 -8.35
N VAL A 72 -4.22 7.40 -8.38
CA VAL A 72 -4.68 6.01 -8.26
C VAL A 72 -4.89 5.64 -6.79
N GLY A 73 -3.87 5.76 -5.96
CA GLY A 73 -3.97 5.38 -4.55
C GLY A 73 -4.89 6.32 -3.77
N GLY A 74 -4.60 7.62 -3.83
CA GLY A 74 -5.30 8.63 -3.05
C GLY A 74 -6.75 8.87 -3.49
N SER A 75 -7.02 8.88 -4.80
CA SER A 75 -8.35 9.25 -5.33
C SER A 75 -9.21 8.03 -5.68
N LEU A 76 -8.67 7.03 -6.40
CA LEU A 76 -9.47 5.83 -6.74
C LEU A 76 -9.72 4.93 -5.51
N GLY A 77 -8.82 4.90 -4.53
CA GLY A 77 -8.99 4.09 -3.32
C GLY A 77 -10.31 4.38 -2.57
N PRO A 78 -10.54 5.63 -2.10
CA PRO A 78 -11.79 6.00 -1.42
C PRO A 78 -13.03 5.85 -2.30
N LEU A 79 -12.91 6.14 -3.60
CA LEU A 79 -14.03 5.97 -4.54
C LEU A 79 -14.42 4.49 -4.69
N CYS A 80 -13.45 3.59 -4.84
CA CYS A 80 -13.71 2.16 -4.92
C CYS A 80 -14.30 1.62 -3.61
N ILE A 81 -13.80 2.06 -2.46
CA ILE A 81 -14.33 1.65 -1.15
C ILE A 81 -15.75 2.16 -0.96
N GLY A 82 -16.02 3.43 -1.27
CA GLY A 82 -17.36 4.02 -1.18
C GLY A 82 -18.36 3.30 -2.07
N TYR A 83 -17.99 3.06 -3.33
CA TYR A 83 -18.81 2.30 -4.28
C TYR A 83 -19.11 0.88 -3.80
N LEU A 84 -18.10 0.19 -3.22
CA LEU A 84 -18.28 -1.14 -2.65
C LEU A 84 -19.19 -1.12 -1.41
N SER A 85 -19.05 -0.10 -0.56
CA SER A 85 -19.93 0.12 0.59
C SER A 85 -21.39 0.33 0.16
N ASP A 86 -21.64 1.17 -0.85
CA ASP A 86 -22.99 1.44 -1.36
C ASP A 86 -23.64 0.16 -1.92
N ARG A 87 -22.86 -0.69 -2.59
CA ARG A 87 -23.28 -2.01 -3.09
C ARG A 87 -23.61 -2.98 -1.94
N LEU A 88 -22.81 -2.97 -0.88
CA LEU A 88 -22.98 -3.84 0.30
C LEU A 88 -24.09 -3.37 1.23
N ARG A 89 -24.53 -2.11 1.11
CA ARG A 89 -25.56 -1.52 1.97
C ARG A 89 -26.89 -2.27 1.92
N GLY A 90 -27.25 -2.83 0.76
CA GLY A 90 -28.49 -3.61 0.61
C GLY A 90 -28.52 -4.90 1.43
N THR A 91 -27.36 -5.48 1.76
CA THR A 91 -27.27 -6.76 2.51
C THR A 91 -26.74 -6.58 3.94
N HIS A 92 -25.86 -5.60 4.17
CA HIS A 92 -25.17 -5.42 5.45
C HIS A 92 -25.57 -4.13 6.21
N GLY A 93 -26.45 -3.29 5.64
CA GLY A 93 -26.94 -2.08 6.31
C GLY A 93 -25.80 -1.15 6.76
N ASP A 94 -25.81 -0.78 8.04
CA ASP A 94 -24.81 0.12 8.65
C ASP A 94 -23.40 -0.50 8.74
N GLU A 95 -23.29 -1.82 8.65
CA GLU A 95 -22.03 -2.56 8.68
C GLU A 95 -21.35 -2.62 7.30
N SER A 96 -21.98 -2.10 6.25
CA SER A 96 -21.49 -2.19 4.86
C SER A 96 -20.08 -1.63 4.70
N ILE A 97 -19.75 -0.54 5.40
CA ILE A 97 -18.44 0.09 5.33
C ILE A 97 -17.36 -0.76 6.01
N ARG A 98 -17.72 -1.46 7.09
CA ARG A 98 -16.85 -2.39 7.82
C ARG A 98 -16.42 -3.52 6.89
N TYR A 99 -17.38 -4.10 6.18
CA TYR A 99 -17.10 -5.13 5.17
C TYR A 99 -16.37 -4.58 3.95
N ALA A 100 -16.72 -3.39 3.45
CA ALA A 100 -16.01 -2.78 2.31
C ALA A 100 -14.52 -2.55 2.62
N LEU A 101 -14.19 -2.10 3.84
CA LEU A 101 -12.80 -1.96 4.30
C LEU A 101 -12.09 -3.32 4.41
N ALA A 102 -12.77 -4.37 4.88
CA ALA A 102 -12.20 -5.72 4.90
C ALA A 102 -11.89 -6.22 3.47
N TRP A 103 -12.81 -6.04 2.53
CA TRP A 103 -12.60 -6.39 1.12
C TRP A 103 -11.48 -5.59 0.46
N SER A 104 -11.25 -4.34 0.89
CA SER A 104 -10.16 -3.51 0.36
C SER A 104 -8.77 -4.14 0.55
N MET A 105 -8.60 -5.02 1.53
CA MET A 105 -7.35 -5.73 1.77
C MET A 105 -6.95 -6.66 0.62
N LEU A 106 -7.90 -7.13 -0.21
CA LEU A 106 -7.57 -7.88 -1.43
C LEU A 106 -6.81 -7.01 -2.43
N PHE A 107 -7.18 -5.73 -2.57
CA PHE A 107 -6.45 -4.78 -3.41
C PHE A 107 -5.05 -4.50 -2.84
N CYS A 108 -4.91 -4.46 -1.50
CA CYS A 108 -3.59 -4.34 -0.87
C CYS A 108 -2.70 -5.55 -1.19
N VAL A 109 -3.21 -6.78 -1.06
CA VAL A 109 -2.48 -8.01 -1.42
C VAL A 109 -2.11 -8.01 -2.90
N TRP A 110 -3.03 -7.59 -3.77
CA TRP A 110 -2.78 -7.46 -5.21
C TRP A 110 -1.65 -6.46 -5.53
N GLY A 111 -1.59 -5.34 -4.81
CA GLY A 111 -0.48 -4.39 -4.90
C GLY A 111 0.86 -4.99 -4.44
N GLN A 112 0.84 -5.80 -3.36
CA GLN A 112 2.04 -6.50 -2.89
C GLN A 112 2.57 -7.50 -3.91
N VAL A 113 1.68 -8.22 -4.61
CA VAL A 113 2.08 -9.15 -5.69
C VAL A 113 2.77 -8.40 -6.83
N HIS A 114 2.25 -7.25 -7.24
CA HIS A 114 2.88 -6.42 -8.26
C HIS A 114 4.26 -5.90 -7.82
N TRP A 115 4.38 -5.47 -6.58
CA TRP A 115 5.67 -5.07 -6.01
C TRP A 115 6.67 -6.21 -5.98
N PHE A 116 6.22 -7.41 -5.62
CA PHE A 116 7.04 -8.60 -5.64
C PHE A 116 7.50 -8.96 -7.06
N LEU A 117 6.60 -8.93 -8.05
CA LEU A 117 6.94 -9.17 -9.45
C LEU A 117 7.92 -8.11 -10.00
N ALA A 118 7.69 -6.83 -9.70
CA ALA A 118 8.60 -5.75 -10.06
C ALA A 118 9.98 -5.95 -9.42
N SER A 119 10.02 -6.42 -8.17
CA SER A 119 11.30 -6.71 -7.51
C SER A 119 12.11 -7.83 -8.15
N ARG A 120 11.43 -8.79 -8.80
CA ARG A 120 12.08 -9.86 -9.56
C ARG A 120 12.53 -9.42 -10.95
N ALA A 121 11.88 -8.40 -11.51
CA ALA A 121 12.20 -7.87 -12.84
C ALA A 121 13.28 -6.78 -12.82
N MET A 122 13.69 -6.29 -11.65
CA MET A 122 14.76 -5.30 -11.54
C MET A 122 16.13 -5.90 -11.92
N PRO A 123 16.89 -5.28 -12.86
CA PRO A 123 18.24 -5.72 -13.21
C PRO A 123 19.19 -5.68 -12.01
N GLY A 124 20.03 -6.71 -11.86
CA GLY A 124 20.96 -6.87 -10.73
C GLY A 124 21.94 -5.70 -10.54
N ASP A 125 22.24 -4.95 -11.60
CA ASP A 125 23.18 -3.83 -11.62
C ASP A 125 22.75 -2.66 -10.71
N VAL A 126 21.46 -2.53 -10.41
CA VAL A 126 20.93 -1.51 -9.49
C VAL A 126 21.22 -1.87 -8.02
N VAL A 127 21.39 -3.17 -7.72
CA VAL A 127 21.76 -3.66 -6.38
C VAL A 127 23.26 -3.47 -6.12
N GLU A 128 24.09 -3.53 -7.16
CA GLU A 128 25.55 -3.32 -7.07
C GLU A 128 25.98 -1.84 -7.13
N GLY A 129 25.20 -0.98 -7.79
CA GLY A 129 25.47 0.47 -7.85
C GLY A 129 25.39 1.19 -6.48
N VAL A 130 24.68 0.62 -5.50
CA VAL A 130 24.65 1.14 -4.11
C VAL A 130 25.89 0.73 -3.32
N LYS A 131 26.54 -0.38 -3.71
CA LYS A 131 27.72 -0.93 -3.01
C LYS A 131 29.04 -0.35 -3.51
N SER A 132 29.01 0.36 -4.65
CA SER A 132 30.17 0.91 -5.35
C SER A 132 30.25 2.44 -5.35
N ALA A 133 29.36 3.12 -4.60
CA ALA A 133 29.57 4.53 -4.30
C ALA A 133 30.69 4.66 -3.23
N PRO A 134 31.81 5.36 -3.53
CA PRO A 134 32.89 5.59 -2.58
C PRO A 134 32.45 6.45 -1.38
#